data_AF-A0A9D9JKQ8-F1
#
_entry.id   AF-A0A9D9JKQ8-F1
#
_cell.length_a   1.000
_cell.length_b   1.000
_cell.length_c   1.000
_cell.angle_alpha   90.00
_cell.angle_beta   90.00
_cell.angle_gamma   90.00
#
_symmetry.space_group_name_H-M   'P 1'
#
loop_
_entity.id
_entity.type
_entity.pdbx_description
1 polymer ?
#
loop_
_entity_poly.entity_id
_entity_poly.type
_entity_poly.pdbx_seq_one_letter_code
_entity_poly.pdbx_strand_id
1 'polypeptide(L)'
;MSDITRAHPHRTGYGSRHSLLERLTTAMASGVVLRHPRHAITASAAALAVSLFLVFALALPRSPAGLLHTAGHGAPDQSRPRLLTFAAEPANAMTGIFGSRLVLLDLSTGEVVDSYSDASDVSAAALSPAGDLVVLKRRELAGETWRDRLEVRRIPDWSLATVLPLDSGIPPVRALAREFPAAATEPPVLQRMVIAPSGTWAAAWLTSTTGSFPGGGGSFTTWITTLDLAAGSWANWALPLPGAQAASLLALPNKLVVMSSGISSPRQPTVATLLLVDPATGRIEARQELAPLQWTAKPARHESTLVTYPSALPPALWGPHLVVVTEDLQGFVLDAETLAVHARYPALSESRRVGWRASVVGDRAALVGHDEVIILDLVRWSLERAYPLPQLPENLWQPVGTDLERGVLWLTATSNGCLYQLSLDQGTLSEPLRCGLAVGWPHSTEGWPVSNAETP
;
A
#
# COMPACT_ATOMS: atom_id res chain seq x y z
N MET A 1 -8.49 59.91 -38.93
CA MET A 1 -8.57 61.21 -38.22
C MET A 1 -8.30 60.90 -36.76
N SER A 2 -7.30 61.46 -36.10
CA SER A 2 -6.30 62.45 -36.54
C SER A 2 -4.93 62.19 -35.89
N ASP A 3 -3.93 62.82 -36.49
CA ASP A 3 -2.47 62.73 -36.39
C ASP A 3 -1.85 62.61 -34.97
N ILE A 4 -0.72 61.91 -34.73
CA ILE A 4 0.58 61.77 -35.44
C ILE A 4 1.57 62.94 -35.17
N THR A 5 2.85 62.57 -34.95
CA THR A 5 4.09 63.40 -34.80
C THR A 5 4.26 64.22 -33.51
N ARG A 6 5.46 64.48 -32.95
CA ARG A 6 6.90 64.27 -33.29
C ARG A 6 7.70 64.36 -31.95
N ALA A 7 8.98 64.00 -31.76
CA ALA A 7 10.05 63.48 -32.61
C ALA A 7 11.15 62.78 -31.75
N HIS A 8 11.85 61.79 -32.31
CA HIS A 8 13.27 61.52 -32.01
C HIS A 8 14.16 62.30 -33.00
N PRO A 9 15.48 62.47 -32.75
CA PRO A 9 16.42 61.52 -33.38
C PRO A 9 17.79 61.28 -32.68
N HIS A 10 18.27 60.02 -32.74
CA HIS A 10 19.68 59.62 -33.06
C HIS A 10 20.86 60.07 -32.13
N ARG A 11 22.08 59.49 -32.09
CA ARG A 11 22.82 58.31 -32.64
C ARG A 11 24.21 58.30 -31.93
N THR A 12 25.08 57.29 -31.81
CA THR A 12 25.11 55.80 -31.93
C THR A 12 26.45 55.33 -31.32
N GLY A 13 26.58 54.12 -30.78
CA GLY A 13 27.91 53.63 -30.34
C GLY A 13 27.98 52.21 -29.76
N TYR A 14 28.57 51.30 -30.53
CA TYR A 14 29.01 49.95 -30.14
C TYR A 14 29.85 49.88 -28.85
N GLY A 15 29.82 48.75 -28.13
CA GLY A 15 30.97 48.39 -27.26
C GLY A 15 30.76 47.33 -26.16
N SER A 16 31.17 46.09 -26.46
CA SER A 16 31.63 45.04 -25.51
C SER A 16 30.64 44.38 -24.53
N ARG A 17 30.71 43.04 -24.49
CA ARG A 17 30.23 42.18 -23.40
C ARG A 17 31.25 42.24 -22.26
N HIS A 18 30.86 42.59 -21.04
CA HIS A 18 31.58 42.20 -19.81
C HIS A 18 30.57 41.93 -18.71
N SER A 19 30.91 41.01 -17.81
CA SER A 19 29.91 40.32 -16.98
C SER A 19 29.48 41.15 -15.77
N LEU A 20 28.24 40.96 -15.32
CA LEU A 20 27.73 41.57 -14.09
C LEU A 20 28.51 41.13 -12.84
N LEU A 21 29.21 39.99 -12.92
CA LEU A 21 30.11 39.42 -11.93
C LEU A 21 31.40 40.24 -11.71
N GLU A 22 31.94 40.90 -12.74
CA GLU A 22 33.14 41.75 -12.60
C GLU A 22 32.83 43.06 -11.84
N ARG A 23 31.60 43.57 -11.94
CA ARG A 23 31.14 44.73 -11.16
C ARG A 23 30.83 44.39 -9.70
N LEU A 24 30.41 43.16 -9.41
CA LEU A 24 30.17 42.69 -8.04
C LEU A 24 31.48 42.37 -7.30
N THR A 25 32.51 41.91 -8.00
CA THR A 25 33.83 41.61 -7.40
C THR A 25 34.65 42.87 -7.13
N THR A 26 34.61 43.89 -7.99
CA THR A 26 35.28 45.19 -7.74
C THR A 26 34.65 45.99 -6.59
N ALA A 27 33.34 45.84 -6.34
CA ALA A 27 32.67 46.47 -5.20
C ALA A 27 33.07 45.91 -3.81
N MET A 28 33.63 44.70 -3.73
CA MET A 28 34.07 44.10 -2.45
C MET A 28 35.54 44.39 -2.08
N ALA A 29 36.32 44.99 -2.99
CA ALA A 29 37.76 45.20 -2.80
C ALA A 29 38.14 46.60 -2.28
N SER A 30 37.18 47.51 -2.04
CA SER A 30 37.45 48.91 -1.67
C SER A 30 36.59 49.37 -0.50
N GLY A 31 37.22 49.75 0.62
CA GLY A 31 36.55 50.58 1.64
C GLY A 31 36.54 50.07 3.09
N VAL A 32 37.62 49.47 3.61
CA VAL A 32 37.83 49.43 5.07
C VAL A 32 38.33 50.80 5.54
N VAL A 33 37.41 51.71 5.88
CA VAL A 33 37.70 52.86 6.75
C VAL A 33 36.63 52.96 7.83
N LEU A 34 37.08 52.90 9.08
CA LEU A 34 36.24 52.80 10.27
C LEU A 34 35.43 54.09 10.53
N ARG A 35 34.12 53.95 10.77
CA ARG A 35 33.39 54.70 11.83
C ARG A 35 32.04 54.04 12.18
N HIS A 36 31.82 53.89 13.49
CA HIS A 36 30.61 53.43 14.21
C HIS A 36 30.30 51.92 14.29
N PRO A 37 30.13 51.36 15.52
CA PRO A 37 30.12 49.90 15.77
C PRO A 37 28.72 49.24 15.77
N ARG A 38 27.69 49.84 15.15
CA ARG A 38 26.30 49.35 15.26
C ARG A 38 25.76 48.60 14.04
N HIS A 39 26.52 48.47 12.95
CA HIS A 39 26.08 47.79 11.72
C HIS A 39 26.95 46.59 11.28
N ALA A 40 28.08 46.33 11.95
CA ALA A 40 28.92 45.17 11.66
C ALA A 40 28.23 43.83 12.04
N ILE A 41 27.39 43.85 13.09
CA ILE A 41 26.70 42.66 13.60
C ILE A 41 25.60 42.21 12.61
N THR A 42 24.84 43.14 12.03
CA THR A 42 23.75 42.82 11.10
C THR A 42 24.26 42.35 9.74
N ALA A 43 25.34 42.94 9.20
CA ALA A 43 25.95 42.47 7.96
C ALA A 43 26.56 41.06 8.12
N SER A 44 27.23 40.80 9.25
CA SER A 44 27.80 39.48 9.55
C SER A 44 26.70 38.42 9.74
N ALA A 45 25.61 38.75 10.44
CA ALA A 45 24.48 37.85 10.61
C ALA A 45 23.77 37.52 9.27
N ALA A 46 23.63 38.51 8.38
CA ALA A 46 23.06 38.27 7.04
C ALA A 46 23.97 37.38 6.17
N ALA A 47 25.29 37.62 6.17
CA ALA A 47 26.24 36.77 5.46
C ALA A 47 26.28 35.35 6.02
N LEU A 48 26.22 35.18 7.34
CA LEU A 48 26.16 33.86 7.99
C LEU A 48 24.84 33.16 7.67
N ALA A 49 23.70 33.87 7.69
CA ALA A 49 22.39 33.34 7.35
C ALA A 49 22.32 32.88 5.88
N VAL A 50 22.82 33.68 4.93
CA VAL A 50 22.90 33.29 3.50
C VAL A 50 23.85 32.10 3.30
N SER A 51 24.97 32.05 4.03
CA SER A 51 25.91 30.91 3.97
C SER A 51 25.29 29.63 4.54
N LEU A 52 24.57 29.72 5.67
CA LEU A 52 23.79 28.62 6.23
C LEU A 52 22.65 28.20 5.30
N PHE A 53 21.97 29.14 4.64
CA PHE A 53 20.91 28.83 3.68
C PHE A 53 21.47 28.12 2.43
N LEU A 54 22.65 28.52 1.95
CA LEU A 54 23.36 27.83 0.86
C LEU A 54 23.84 26.44 1.29
N VAL A 55 24.39 26.29 2.49
CA VAL A 55 24.81 24.99 3.04
C VAL A 55 23.61 24.07 3.23
N PHE A 56 22.48 24.54 3.78
CA PHE A 56 21.23 23.76 3.85
C PHE A 56 20.65 23.47 2.44
N ALA A 57 20.70 24.42 1.51
CA ALA A 57 20.26 24.21 0.13
C ALA A 57 21.19 23.31 -0.70
N LEU A 58 22.37 22.94 -0.18
CA LEU A 58 23.31 21.98 -0.76
C LEU A 58 23.35 20.66 0.04
N ALA A 59 23.00 20.67 1.33
CA ALA A 59 22.90 19.51 2.21
C ALA A 59 21.49 18.87 2.24
N LEU A 60 20.47 19.57 1.72
CA LEU A 60 19.24 18.91 1.27
C LEU A 60 19.63 17.83 0.25
N PRO A 61 19.25 16.56 0.47
CA PRO A 61 19.49 15.51 -0.51
C PRO A 61 18.66 15.81 -1.76
N ARG A 62 19.27 16.51 -2.72
CA ARG A 62 18.90 16.42 -4.13
C ARG A 62 19.27 15.02 -4.60
N SER A 63 18.46 14.04 -4.22
CA SER A 63 18.44 12.77 -4.93
C SER A 63 18.17 13.13 -6.39
N PRO A 64 19.12 12.89 -7.33
CA PRO A 64 18.72 12.92 -8.72
C PRO A 64 17.62 11.87 -8.86
N ALA A 65 16.53 12.22 -9.56
CA ALA A 65 15.65 11.20 -10.10
C ALA A 65 16.50 10.43 -11.13
N GLY A 66 17.14 9.37 -10.67
CA GLY A 66 17.79 8.42 -11.54
C GLY A 66 16.74 7.92 -12.53
N LEU A 67 17.11 7.84 -13.81
CA LEU A 67 16.31 7.10 -14.78
C LEU A 67 16.26 5.66 -14.29
N LEU A 68 15.20 5.33 -13.55
CA LEU A 68 14.87 3.96 -13.21
C LEU A 68 14.65 3.25 -14.53
N HIS A 69 15.27 2.08 -14.69
CA HIS A 69 14.99 1.25 -15.85
C HIS A 69 13.51 0.89 -15.78
N THR A 70 12.75 1.37 -16.76
CA THR A 70 11.31 1.15 -16.91
C THR A 70 10.99 -0.32 -16.68
N ALA A 71 9.91 -0.63 -15.96
CA ALA A 71 9.42 -1.99 -15.95
C ALA A 71 9.22 -2.43 -17.41
N GLY A 72 9.85 -3.54 -17.79
CA GLY A 72 9.63 -4.10 -19.12
C GLY A 72 8.13 -4.34 -19.31
N HIS A 73 7.64 -4.26 -20.55
CA HIS A 73 6.29 -4.73 -20.81
C HIS A 73 6.27 -6.23 -20.52
N GLY A 74 5.72 -6.62 -19.37
CA GLY A 74 5.48 -8.01 -19.04
C GLY A 74 4.63 -8.66 -20.13
N ALA A 75 4.70 -9.97 -20.27
CA ALA A 75 3.79 -10.66 -21.17
C ALA A 75 2.34 -10.46 -20.67
N PRO A 76 1.38 -10.08 -21.53
CA PRO A 76 -0.02 -9.95 -21.13
C PRO A 76 -0.51 -11.23 -20.47
N ASP A 77 -0.93 -11.16 -19.20
CA ASP A 77 -1.52 -12.32 -18.55
C ASP A 77 -2.89 -12.59 -19.18
N GLN A 78 -2.98 -13.70 -19.91
CA GLN A 78 -4.17 -14.07 -20.68
C GLN A 78 -5.25 -14.72 -19.82
N SER A 79 -5.01 -14.94 -18.53
CA SER A 79 -6.02 -15.47 -17.62
C SER A 79 -7.20 -14.49 -17.50
N ARG A 80 -8.41 -15.01 -17.24
CA ARG A 80 -9.59 -14.16 -17.04
C ARG A 80 -9.58 -13.61 -15.61
N PRO A 81 -9.81 -12.30 -15.41
CA PRO A 81 -9.76 -11.71 -14.07
C PRO A 81 -10.84 -12.36 -13.18
N ARG A 82 -10.46 -12.77 -11.96
CA ARG A 82 -11.28 -13.51 -11.00
C ARG A 82 -11.37 -12.81 -9.66
N LEU A 83 -12.54 -12.81 -9.02
CA LEU A 83 -12.66 -12.36 -7.63
C LEU A 83 -13.28 -13.43 -6.75
N LEU A 84 -12.54 -13.88 -5.73
CA LEU A 84 -13.10 -14.66 -4.64
C LEU A 84 -13.73 -13.71 -3.62
N THR A 85 -15.02 -13.87 -3.35
CA THR A 85 -15.75 -13.01 -2.40
C THR A 85 -16.99 -13.72 -1.86
N PHE A 86 -17.54 -13.22 -0.75
CA PHE A 86 -18.87 -13.61 -0.31
C PHE A 86 -19.93 -12.84 -1.08
N ALA A 87 -20.98 -13.53 -1.53
CA ALA A 87 -22.13 -12.92 -2.20
C ALA A 87 -23.45 -13.55 -1.72
N ALA A 88 -24.49 -12.73 -1.60
CA ALA A 88 -25.86 -13.19 -1.38
C ALA A 88 -26.44 -13.79 -2.66
N GLU A 89 -27.30 -14.80 -2.49
CA GLU A 89 -28.13 -15.37 -3.56
C GLU A 89 -29.61 -15.39 -3.11
N PRO A 90 -30.54 -14.72 -3.82
CA PRO A 90 -30.31 -13.90 -5.02
C PRO A 90 -29.49 -12.63 -4.73
N ALA A 91 -28.78 -12.16 -5.75
CA ALA A 91 -27.96 -10.94 -5.67
C ALA A 91 -28.82 -9.70 -5.35
N ASN A 92 -28.65 -9.14 -4.15
CA ASN A 92 -29.39 -7.97 -3.68
C ASN A 92 -28.48 -7.10 -2.80
N ALA A 93 -28.43 -5.78 -3.06
CA ALA A 93 -27.66 -4.83 -2.26
C ALA A 93 -28.12 -4.72 -0.80
N MET A 94 -29.37 -5.10 -0.50
CA MET A 94 -29.97 -5.02 0.85
C MET A 94 -29.81 -6.31 1.68
N THR A 95 -29.41 -7.43 1.08
CA THR A 95 -29.16 -8.66 1.84
C THR A 95 -27.78 -8.58 2.50
N GLY A 96 -27.77 -8.42 3.81
CA GLY A 96 -26.56 -8.50 4.61
C GLY A 96 -25.92 -9.89 4.62
N ILE A 97 -24.83 -10.03 5.38
CA ILE A 97 -23.93 -11.20 5.42
C ILE A 97 -24.63 -12.56 5.62
N PHE A 98 -25.76 -12.59 6.34
CA PHE A 98 -26.52 -13.80 6.66
C PHE A 98 -27.10 -14.46 5.39
N GLY A 99 -26.60 -15.66 5.07
CA GLY A 99 -26.99 -16.41 3.87
C GLY A 99 -26.09 -16.19 2.65
N SER A 100 -24.97 -15.48 2.79
CA SER A 100 -23.98 -15.36 1.72
C SER A 100 -23.22 -16.67 1.46
N ARG A 101 -22.99 -16.96 0.18
CA ARG A 101 -22.13 -18.06 -0.31
C ARG A 101 -20.78 -17.48 -0.69
N LEU A 102 -19.73 -18.30 -0.61
CA LEU A 102 -18.43 -17.95 -1.17
C LEU A 102 -18.47 -18.22 -2.68
N VAL A 103 -18.18 -17.21 -3.50
CA VAL A 103 -18.27 -17.27 -4.98
C VAL A 103 -16.97 -16.84 -5.63
N LEU A 104 -16.66 -17.46 -6.77
CA LEU A 104 -15.62 -17.03 -7.70
C LEU A 104 -16.30 -16.29 -8.87
N LEU A 105 -16.04 -15.00 -8.99
CA LEU A 105 -16.61 -14.15 -10.03
C LEU A 105 -15.66 -13.98 -11.21
N ASP A 106 -16.17 -13.83 -12.43
CA ASP A 106 -15.43 -13.21 -13.54
C ASP A 106 -15.52 -11.68 -13.36
N LEU A 107 -14.39 -10.99 -13.15
CA LEU A 107 -14.40 -9.54 -12.99
C LEU A 107 -14.79 -8.82 -14.29
N SER A 108 -14.60 -9.45 -15.46
CA SER A 108 -14.95 -8.87 -16.77
C SER A 108 -16.45 -8.76 -16.99
N THR A 109 -17.25 -9.68 -16.42
CA THR A 109 -18.70 -9.77 -16.64
C THR A 109 -19.54 -9.63 -15.38
N GLY A 110 -18.94 -9.78 -14.19
CA GLY A 110 -19.64 -9.87 -12.91
C GLY A 110 -20.32 -11.23 -12.67
N GLU A 111 -20.18 -12.20 -13.59
CA GLU A 111 -20.84 -13.50 -13.48
C GLU A 111 -20.18 -14.42 -12.44
N VAL A 112 -20.98 -15.27 -11.79
CA VAL A 112 -20.45 -16.36 -10.95
C VAL A 112 -19.96 -17.46 -11.87
N VAL A 113 -18.65 -17.70 -11.82
CA VAL A 113 -17.96 -18.79 -12.52
C VAL A 113 -18.11 -20.09 -11.73
N ASP A 114 -18.04 -19.99 -10.41
CA ASP A 114 -18.06 -21.12 -9.48
C ASP A 114 -18.52 -20.68 -8.08
N SER A 115 -19.05 -21.59 -7.26
CA SER A 115 -19.51 -21.28 -5.90
C SER A 115 -19.29 -22.43 -4.93
N TYR A 116 -18.82 -22.09 -3.74
CA TYR A 116 -18.71 -23.00 -2.62
C TYR A 116 -19.97 -22.90 -1.73
N SER A 117 -20.77 -23.97 -1.72
CA SER A 117 -22.10 -23.98 -1.10
C SER A 117 -22.10 -24.00 0.43
N ASP A 118 -21.05 -24.55 1.04
CA ASP A 118 -20.93 -24.80 2.48
C ASP A 118 -20.12 -23.69 3.17
N ALA A 119 -20.49 -22.43 2.90
CA ALA A 119 -19.72 -21.26 3.28
C ALA A 119 -20.12 -20.63 4.64
N SER A 120 -21.12 -21.17 5.33
CA SER A 120 -21.74 -20.59 6.54
C SER A 120 -20.74 -20.25 7.65
N ASP A 121 -19.70 -21.08 7.81
CA ASP A 121 -18.70 -20.96 8.86
C ASP A 121 -17.33 -20.51 8.33
N VAL A 122 -17.25 -20.08 7.07
CA VAL A 122 -16.05 -19.47 6.50
C VAL A 122 -15.97 -18.02 6.99
N SER A 123 -14.83 -17.65 7.59
CA SER A 123 -14.62 -16.33 8.22
C SER A 123 -13.39 -15.57 7.70
N ALA A 124 -12.66 -16.16 6.75
CA ALA A 124 -11.64 -15.53 5.91
C ALA A 124 -11.34 -16.48 4.73
N ALA A 125 -10.76 -15.97 3.65
CA ALA A 125 -10.22 -16.79 2.57
C ALA A 125 -8.86 -16.25 2.07
N ALA A 126 -8.31 -16.88 1.03
CA ALA A 126 -7.28 -16.36 0.15
C ALA A 126 -7.31 -17.17 -1.15
N LEU A 127 -7.25 -16.50 -2.30
CA LEU A 127 -7.14 -17.12 -3.63
C LEU A 127 -5.68 -17.09 -4.08
N SER A 128 -5.18 -18.20 -4.61
CA SER A 128 -3.86 -18.27 -5.24
C SER A 128 -3.78 -17.38 -6.48
N PRO A 129 -2.62 -16.81 -6.83
CA PRO A 129 -2.49 -16.04 -8.07
C PRO A 129 -2.85 -16.80 -9.36
N ALA A 130 -2.71 -18.14 -9.39
CA ALA A 130 -3.14 -18.96 -10.52
C ALA A 130 -4.66 -19.25 -10.57
N GLY A 131 -5.42 -18.85 -9.52
CA GLY A 131 -6.86 -19.08 -9.42
C GLY A 131 -7.31 -20.52 -9.19
N ASP A 132 -6.39 -21.46 -8.95
CA ASP A 132 -6.62 -22.91 -8.86
C ASP A 132 -6.63 -23.44 -7.41
N LEU A 133 -6.15 -22.66 -6.43
CA LEU A 133 -6.08 -23.02 -5.03
C LEU A 133 -6.67 -21.93 -4.13
N VAL A 134 -7.39 -22.35 -3.09
CA VAL A 134 -7.98 -21.47 -2.07
C VAL A 134 -7.60 -21.96 -0.67
N VAL A 135 -7.28 -21.03 0.23
CA VAL A 135 -7.18 -21.32 1.67
C VAL A 135 -8.35 -20.68 2.39
N LEU A 136 -9.21 -21.48 3.02
CA LEU A 136 -10.37 -21.02 3.78
C LEU A 136 -10.10 -21.08 5.28
N LYS A 137 -10.38 -20.00 6.01
CA LYS A 137 -10.51 -20.07 7.47
C LYS A 137 -11.94 -20.47 7.81
N ARG A 138 -12.11 -21.67 8.36
CA ARG A 138 -13.41 -22.17 8.83
C ARG A 138 -13.47 -22.24 10.35
N ARG A 139 -14.67 -22.05 10.87
CA ARG A 139 -15.05 -22.35 12.24
C ARG A 139 -15.85 -23.67 12.27
N GLU A 140 -15.65 -24.48 13.29
CA GLU A 140 -16.35 -25.75 13.46
C GLU A 140 -16.71 -25.96 14.94
N LEU A 141 -17.88 -26.54 15.20
CA LEU A 141 -18.30 -26.93 16.54
C LEU A 141 -17.74 -28.32 16.87
N ALA A 142 -16.65 -28.35 17.64
CA ALA A 142 -16.05 -29.57 18.16
C ALA A 142 -16.57 -29.83 19.59
N GLY A 143 -17.66 -30.59 19.68
CA GLY A 143 -18.38 -30.84 20.94
C GLY A 143 -19.10 -29.57 21.41
N GLU A 144 -18.75 -29.06 22.59
CA GLU A 144 -19.26 -27.79 23.12
C GLU A 144 -18.35 -26.59 22.78
N THR A 145 -17.23 -26.81 22.08
CA THR A 145 -16.22 -25.78 21.79
C THR A 145 -16.13 -25.45 20.31
N TRP A 146 -16.23 -24.16 19.96
CA TRP A 146 -15.89 -23.68 18.63
C TRP A 146 -14.38 -23.68 18.43
N ARG A 147 -13.92 -24.17 17.27
CA ARG A 147 -12.51 -24.20 16.87
C ARG A 147 -12.35 -23.61 15.47
N ASP A 148 -11.29 -22.84 15.28
CA ASP A 148 -10.93 -22.34 13.94
C ASP A 148 -9.91 -23.32 13.31
N ARG A 149 -10.05 -23.55 11.99
CA ARG A 149 -9.14 -24.37 11.17
C ARG A 149 -8.93 -23.70 9.80
N LEU A 150 -7.84 -24.03 9.13
CA LEU A 150 -7.62 -23.68 7.73
C LEU A 150 -7.88 -24.91 6.86
N GLU A 151 -8.60 -24.73 5.76
CA GLU A 151 -8.79 -25.74 4.72
C GLU A 151 -8.13 -25.27 3.44
N VAL A 152 -7.26 -26.09 2.86
CA VAL A 152 -6.71 -25.87 1.52
C VAL A 152 -7.58 -26.63 0.54
N ARG A 153 -8.16 -25.94 -0.45
CA ARG A 153 -9.04 -26.51 -1.47
C ARG A 153 -8.54 -26.19 -2.87
N ARG A 154 -8.82 -27.06 -3.84
CA ARG A 154 -8.54 -26.82 -5.26
C ARG A 154 -9.82 -26.47 -6.02
N ILE A 155 -9.69 -25.65 -7.06
CA ILE A 155 -10.74 -25.22 -7.98
C ILE A 155 -10.55 -25.98 -9.30
N PRO A 156 -11.62 -26.37 -10.03
CA PRO A 156 -13.03 -26.03 -9.80
C PRO A 156 -13.86 -27.08 -9.02
N ASP A 157 -13.27 -28.19 -8.57
CA ASP A 157 -14.02 -29.25 -7.88
C ASP A 157 -14.22 -29.01 -6.37
N TRP A 158 -13.64 -27.91 -5.84
CA TRP A 158 -13.56 -27.58 -4.41
C TRP A 158 -12.98 -28.71 -3.55
N SER A 159 -12.19 -29.61 -4.14
CA SER A 159 -11.62 -30.78 -3.46
C SER A 159 -10.74 -30.35 -2.30
N LEU A 160 -10.94 -31.00 -1.15
CA LEU A 160 -10.17 -30.74 0.05
C LEU A 160 -8.78 -31.38 -0.09
N ALA A 161 -7.74 -30.55 -0.20
CA ALA A 161 -6.36 -31.01 -0.30
C ALA A 161 -5.74 -31.29 1.07
N THR A 162 -5.95 -30.40 2.05
CA THR A 162 -5.49 -30.59 3.43
C THR A 162 -6.25 -29.70 4.43
N VAL A 163 -6.14 -30.04 5.72
CA VAL A 163 -6.72 -29.30 6.86
C VAL A 163 -5.63 -29.03 7.88
N LEU A 164 -5.51 -27.78 8.31
CA LEU A 164 -4.56 -27.29 9.28
C LEU A 164 -5.30 -26.76 10.52
N PRO A 165 -4.93 -27.13 11.76
CA PRO A 165 -5.50 -26.50 12.95
C PRO A 165 -5.09 -25.03 13.04
N LEU A 166 -5.96 -24.19 13.60
CA LEU A 166 -5.65 -22.81 14.00
C LEU A 166 -5.95 -22.65 15.51
N ASP A 167 -5.18 -23.38 16.32
CA ASP A 167 -5.25 -23.40 17.79
C ASP A 167 -3.95 -22.90 18.43
N SER A 168 -3.87 -22.90 19.77
CA SER A 168 -2.66 -22.48 20.49
C SER A 168 -1.55 -23.54 20.53
N GLY A 169 -1.81 -24.75 20.03
CA GLY A 169 -0.86 -25.86 19.97
C GLY A 169 0.03 -25.87 18.73
N ILE A 170 -0.27 -25.04 17.72
CA ILE A 170 0.43 -25.03 16.43
C ILE A 170 1.93 -24.69 16.56
N PRO A 171 2.80 -25.24 15.70
CA PRO A 171 4.25 -24.98 15.75
C PRO A 171 4.67 -23.51 15.89
N PRO A 172 4.10 -22.53 15.16
CA PRO A 172 4.55 -21.15 15.26
C PRO A 172 4.09 -20.46 16.55
N VAL A 173 2.93 -20.82 17.12
CA VAL A 173 2.53 -20.35 18.46
C VAL A 173 3.49 -20.89 19.52
N ARG A 174 3.94 -22.14 19.41
CA ARG A 174 4.97 -22.69 20.30
C ARG A 174 6.34 -22.03 20.14
N ALA A 175 6.64 -21.46 18.98
CA ALA A 175 7.83 -20.63 18.77
C ALA A 175 7.67 -19.26 19.45
N LEU A 176 6.54 -18.58 19.21
CA LEU A 176 6.20 -17.28 19.81
C LEU A 176 6.14 -17.34 21.34
N ALA A 177 5.59 -18.44 21.90
CA ALA A 177 5.43 -18.63 23.34
C ALA A 177 6.75 -18.80 24.11
N ARG A 178 7.90 -18.94 23.42
CA ARG A 178 9.24 -18.89 24.04
C ARG A 178 9.59 -17.48 24.53
N GLU A 179 9.07 -16.45 23.86
CA GLU A 179 9.25 -15.04 24.22
C GLU A 179 8.00 -14.50 24.94
N PHE A 180 6.80 -14.91 24.51
CA PHE A 180 5.52 -14.45 25.05
C PHE A 180 4.65 -15.64 25.53
N PRO A 181 4.87 -16.21 26.73
CA PRO A 181 4.20 -17.44 27.18
C PRO A 181 2.67 -17.41 27.11
N ALA A 182 2.04 -16.23 27.29
CA ALA A 182 0.59 -16.07 27.16
C ALA A 182 0.06 -16.35 25.74
N ALA A 183 0.90 -16.31 24.70
CA ALA A 183 0.48 -16.63 23.33
C ALA A 183 -0.01 -18.09 23.18
N ALA A 184 0.35 -18.99 24.12
CA ALA A 184 -0.12 -20.36 24.15
C ALA A 184 -1.46 -20.57 24.89
N THR A 185 -2.04 -19.55 25.54
CA THR A 185 -3.28 -19.71 26.33
C THR A 185 -4.55 -19.63 25.48
N GLU A 186 -4.49 -18.95 24.33
CA GLU A 186 -5.65 -18.69 23.46
C GLU A 186 -5.28 -18.94 21.98
N PRO A 187 -6.21 -19.41 21.13
CA PRO A 187 -5.98 -19.52 19.69
C PRO A 187 -5.59 -18.18 19.05
N PRO A 188 -4.65 -18.16 18.10
CA PRO A 188 -4.29 -16.93 17.42
C PRO A 188 -5.38 -16.49 16.44
N VAL A 189 -5.66 -15.19 16.39
CA VAL A 189 -6.62 -14.63 15.43
C VAL A 189 -5.91 -14.35 14.12
N LEU A 190 -6.29 -15.06 13.06
CA LEU A 190 -5.85 -14.79 11.69
C LEU A 190 -6.49 -13.49 11.17
N GLN A 191 -5.65 -12.55 10.72
CA GLN A 191 -6.02 -11.23 10.19
C GLN A 191 -5.88 -11.13 8.67
N ARG A 192 -4.92 -11.84 8.06
CA ARG A 192 -4.78 -11.92 6.60
C ARG A 192 -3.94 -13.12 6.19
N MET A 193 -4.20 -13.68 5.01
CA MET A 193 -3.29 -14.57 4.31
C MET A 193 -2.97 -14.01 2.92
N VAL A 194 -1.83 -14.40 2.38
CA VAL A 194 -1.47 -14.21 0.97
C VAL A 194 -0.70 -15.45 0.52
N ILE A 195 -1.12 -16.02 -0.61
CA ILE A 195 -0.51 -17.19 -1.23
C ILE A 195 0.59 -16.73 -2.18
N ALA A 196 1.71 -17.44 -2.19
CA ALA A 196 2.83 -17.13 -3.07
C ALA A 196 2.48 -17.31 -4.55
N PRO A 197 3.17 -16.61 -5.48
CA PRO A 197 2.96 -16.79 -6.93
C PRO A 197 3.04 -18.24 -7.41
N SER A 198 3.86 -19.07 -6.74
CA SER A 198 4.03 -20.49 -7.05
C SER A 198 2.92 -21.41 -6.51
N GLY A 199 1.99 -20.91 -5.68
CA GLY A 199 0.96 -21.73 -5.03
C GLY A 199 1.47 -22.73 -3.99
N THR A 200 2.78 -22.76 -3.71
CA THR A 200 3.41 -23.78 -2.83
C THR A 200 3.41 -23.42 -1.35
N TRP A 201 3.34 -22.14 -1.00
CA TRP A 201 3.28 -21.66 0.38
C TRP A 201 2.36 -20.44 0.49
N ALA A 202 1.91 -20.14 1.71
CA ALA A 202 1.24 -18.88 2.03
C ALA A 202 1.84 -18.24 3.28
N ALA A 203 1.84 -16.90 3.33
CA ALA A 203 2.11 -16.15 4.55
C ALA A 203 0.80 -15.81 5.27
N ALA A 204 0.86 -15.81 6.60
CA ALA A 204 -0.25 -15.44 7.46
C ALA A 204 0.17 -14.33 8.42
N TRP A 205 -0.68 -13.30 8.53
CA TRP A 205 -0.63 -12.31 9.61
C TRP A 205 -1.62 -12.71 10.68
N LEU A 206 -1.12 -12.92 11.90
CA LEU A 206 -1.90 -13.28 13.06
C LEU A 206 -1.70 -12.26 14.20
N THR A 207 -2.64 -12.28 15.14
CA THR A 207 -2.54 -11.57 16.42
C THR A 207 -2.79 -12.54 17.57
N SER A 208 -1.95 -12.49 18.61
CA SER A 208 -2.07 -13.32 19.81
C SER A 208 -2.02 -12.46 21.07
N THR A 209 -2.73 -12.89 22.11
CA THR A 209 -2.64 -12.35 23.47
C THR A 209 -1.24 -12.63 24.04
N THR A 210 -0.55 -11.61 24.53
CA THR A 210 0.83 -11.68 25.07
C THR A 210 0.96 -11.35 26.55
N GLY A 211 -0.15 -10.98 27.20
CA GLY A 211 -0.24 -10.79 28.63
C GLY A 211 -1.70 -10.61 29.05
N SER A 212 -2.04 -10.98 30.27
CA SER A 212 -3.42 -10.99 30.77
C SER A 212 -3.58 -9.98 31.91
N PHE A 213 -4.66 -9.20 31.90
CA PHE A 213 -4.97 -8.26 32.98
C PHE A 213 -5.98 -8.87 33.99
N PRO A 214 -5.82 -8.64 35.31
CA PRO A 214 -6.84 -9.02 36.28
C PRO A 214 -8.16 -8.29 35.99
N GLY A 215 -9.23 -9.04 35.70
CA GLY A 215 -10.53 -8.50 35.28
C GLY A 215 -10.89 -8.73 33.81
N GLY A 216 -9.98 -9.28 33.00
CA GLY A 216 -10.21 -9.60 31.60
C GLY A 216 -9.54 -8.61 30.63
N GLY A 217 -9.30 -9.06 29.41
CA GLY A 217 -8.49 -8.37 28.42
C GLY A 217 -6.99 -8.62 28.59
N GLY A 218 -6.20 -8.21 27.59
CA GLY A 218 -4.77 -8.48 27.53
C GLY A 218 -4.01 -7.52 26.62
N SER A 219 -2.67 -7.61 26.66
CA SER A 219 -1.84 -7.04 25.59
C SER A 219 -1.84 -7.99 24.40
N PHE A 220 -1.71 -7.47 23.18
CA PHE A 220 -1.65 -8.27 21.96
C PHE A 220 -0.35 -7.99 21.21
N THR A 221 0.18 -9.01 20.53
CA THR A 221 1.25 -8.86 19.55
C THR A 221 0.76 -9.23 18.16
N THR A 222 1.17 -8.45 17.18
CA THR A 222 1.08 -8.77 15.75
C THR A 222 2.27 -9.62 15.37
N TRP A 223 2.06 -10.72 14.66
CA TRP A 223 3.14 -11.60 14.23
C TRP A 223 2.84 -12.30 12.90
N ILE A 224 3.90 -12.71 12.21
CA ILE A 224 3.85 -13.35 10.88
C ILE A 224 4.41 -14.77 10.96
N THR A 225 3.86 -15.67 10.15
CA THR A 225 4.44 -16.99 9.86
C THR A 225 4.08 -17.43 8.44
N THR A 226 4.56 -18.59 8.03
CA THR A 226 4.20 -19.25 6.76
C THR A 226 3.59 -20.63 6.99
N LEU A 227 2.92 -21.12 5.96
CA LEU A 227 2.42 -22.48 5.86
C LEU A 227 2.81 -23.07 4.50
N ASP A 228 3.24 -24.32 4.52
CA ASP A 228 3.50 -25.13 3.31
C ASP A 228 2.17 -25.72 2.85
N LEU A 229 1.74 -25.34 1.63
CA LEU A 229 0.48 -25.76 1.03
C LEU A 229 0.55 -27.16 0.44
N ALA A 230 1.74 -27.64 0.09
CA ALA A 230 1.97 -28.96 -0.49
C ALA A 230 2.10 -30.04 0.60
N ALA A 231 2.86 -29.76 1.67
CA ALA A 231 2.99 -30.64 2.82
C ALA A 231 1.82 -30.52 3.81
N GLY A 232 1.06 -29.42 3.76
CA GLY A 232 -0.04 -29.16 4.69
C GLY A 232 0.46 -28.97 6.12
N SER A 233 1.50 -28.15 6.30
CA SER A 233 2.15 -27.92 7.59
C SER A 233 2.47 -26.45 7.85
N TRP A 234 2.22 -26.00 9.08
CA TRP A 234 2.73 -24.72 9.57
C TRP A 234 4.26 -24.73 9.66
N ALA A 235 4.88 -23.60 9.35
CA ALA A 235 6.30 -23.38 9.64
C ALA A 235 6.57 -23.40 11.15
N ASN A 236 7.80 -23.74 11.53
CA ASN A 236 8.22 -23.89 12.93
C ASN A 236 8.71 -22.57 13.57
N TRP A 237 8.42 -21.42 12.95
CA TRP A 237 8.88 -20.10 13.35
C TRP A 237 7.71 -19.09 13.40
N ALA A 238 7.85 -18.07 14.23
CA ALA A 238 6.96 -16.90 14.25
C ALA A 238 7.82 -15.65 14.35
N LEU A 239 7.49 -14.63 13.55
CA LEU A 239 8.16 -13.33 13.55
C LEU A 239 7.25 -12.29 14.24
N PRO A 240 7.50 -11.94 15.51
CA PRO A 240 6.77 -10.86 16.18
C PRO A 240 7.12 -9.50 15.55
N LEU A 241 6.13 -8.60 15.51
CA LEU A 241 6.27 -7.22 15.05
C LEU A 241 5.93 -6.25 16.21
N PRO A 242 6.87 -5.99 17.14
CA PRO A 242 6.60 -5.18 18.32
C PRO A 242 6.08 -3.78 17.99
N GLY A 243 4.97 -3.38 18.61
CA GLY A 243 4.33 -2.08 18.39
C GLY A 243 3.52 -1.95 17.08
N ALA A 244 3.51 -2.97 16.22
CA ALA A 244 2.69 -2.97 15.02
C ALA A 244 1.22 -3.28 15.35
N GLN A 245 0.31 -2.39 14.93
CA GLN A 245 -1.13 -2.60 15.02
C GLN A 245 -1.68 -3.37 13.81
N ALA A 246 -1.01 -3.26 12.67
CA ALA A 246 -1.34 -3.98 11.46
C ALA A 246 -0.08 -4.44 10.72
N ALA A 247 -0.23 -5.45 9.87
CA ALA A 247 0.79 -5.85 8.91
C ALA A 247 0.21 -5.91 7.50
N SER A 248 0.99 -5.48 6.52
CA SER A 248 0.75 -5.80 5.11
C SER A 248 1.76 -6.83 4.65
N LEU A 249 1.30 -7.76 3.82
CA LEU A 249 2.08 -8.88 3.32
C LEU A 249 2.07 -8.87 1.79
N LEU A 250 3.24 -9.11 1.19
CA LEU A 250 3.43 -9.29 -0.24
C LEU A 250 4.37 -10.49 -0.43
N ALA A 251 3.85 -11.58 -0.96
CA ALA A 251 4.65 -12.76 -1.29
C ALA A 251 5.27 -12.60 -2.68
N LEU A 252 6.60 -12.67 -2.72
CA LEU A 252 7.40 -12.81 -3.93
C LEU A 252 7.64 -14.33 -4.16
N PRO A 253 8.18 -14.77 -5.32
CA PRO A 253 8.37 -16.20 -5.59
C PRO A 253 9.17 -16.97 -4.52
N ASN A 254 10.17 -16.31 -3.93
CA ASN A 254 11.17 -16.84 -3.01
C ASN A 254 11.33 -16.02 -1.71
N LYS A 255 10.62 -14.89 -1.56
CA LYS A 255 10.71 -13.96 -0.42
C LYS A 255 9.34 -13.57 0.10
N LEU A 256 9.28 -13.14 1.36
CA LEU A 256 8.12 -12.45 1.91
C LEU A 256 8.49 -11.01 2.28
N VAL A 257 7.82 -10.03 1.66
CA VAL A 257 7.88 -8.63 2.09
C VAL A 257 6.80 -8.40 3.14
N VAL A 258 7.22 -7.96 4.32
CA VAL A 258 6.35 -7.61 5.44
C VAL A 258 6.46 -6.11 5.71
N MET A 259 5.35 -5.39 5.65
CA MET A 259 5.28 -4.00 6.11
C MET A 259 4.56 -3.96 7.46
N SER A 260 5.24 -3.50 8.50
CA SER A 260 4.63 -3.25 9.81
C SER A 260 4.07 -1.83 9.88
N SER A 261 2.80 -1.69 10.24
CA SER A 261 2.11 -0.40 10.39
C SER A 261 1.66 -0.17 11.83
N GLY A 262 1.76 1.07 12.29
CA GLY A 262 1.24 1.55 13.57
C GLY A 262 0.52 2.89 13.40
N ILE A 263 0.24 3.59 14.50
CA ILE A 263 -0.37 4.93 14.45
C ILE A 263 0.67 5.95 13.96
N SER A 264 0.55 6.35 12.70
CA SER A 264 1.32 7.41 12.06
C SER A 264 1.33 8.69 12.91
N SER A 265 2.52 9.15 13.30
CA SER A 265 2.69 10.29 14.20
C SER A 265 4.10 10.88 14.08
N PRO A 266 4.29 12.22 14.22
CA PRO A 266 5.61 12.85 14.30
C PRO A 266 6.47 12.39 15.48
N ARG A 267 5.88 11.67 16.46
CA ARG A 267 6.63 11.00 17.54
C ARG A 267 7.30 9.70 17.09
N GLN A 268 6.88 9.15 15.95
CA GLN A 268 7.55 8.03 15.29
C GLN A 268 8.48 8.58 14.19
N PRO A 269 9.69 8.03 14.03
CA PRO A 269 10.62 8.47 12.99
C PRO A 269 10.22 8.02 11.57
N THR A 270 9.25 7.12 11.44
CA THR A 270 8.91 6.40 10.21
C THR A 270 7.41 6.36 9.94
N VAL A 271 7.00 6.36 8.66
CA VAL A 271 5.62 6.04 8.24
C VAL A 271 5.37 4.52 8.15
N ALA A 272 6.42 3.72 7.98
CA ALA A 272 6.40 2.25 8.04
C ALA A 272 7.80 1.67 8.21
N THR A 273 7.87 0.39 8.57
CA THR A 273 9.08 -0.44 8.43
C THR A 273 8.78 -1.60 7.50
N LEU A 274 9.66 -1.82 6.52
CA LEU A 274 9.66 -2.99 5.64
C LEU A 274 10.69 -4.00 6.14
N LEU A 275 10.33 -5.28 6.11
CA LEU A 275 11.20 -6.42 6.34
C LEU A 275 11.16 -7.34 5.12
N LEU A 276 12.31 -7.78 4.65
CA LEU A 276 12.42 -8.88 3.69
C LEU A 276 12.72 -10.13 4.50
N VAL A 277 11.88 -11.16 4.36
CA VAL A 277 11.89 -12.35 5.20
C VAL A 277 12.03 -13.60 4.33
N ASP A 278 12.94 -14.47 4.71
CA ASP A 278 13.05 -15.84 4.20
C ASP A 278 11.79 -16.63 4.61
N PRO A 279 10.91 -17.02 3.67
CA PRO A 279 9.64 -17.67 3.99
C PRO A 279 9.81 -19.08 4.57
N ALA A 280 10.96 -19.72 4.37
CA ALA A 280 11.23 -21.05 4.92
C ALA A 280 11.65 -20.97 6.40
N THR A 281 12.50 -19.99 6.76
CA THR A 281 13.09 -19.92 8.12
C THR A 281 12.63 -18.76 8.99
N GLY A 282 11.87 -17.80 8.46
CA GLY A 282 11.46 -16.59 9.17
C GLY A 282 12.58 -15.59 9.43
N ARG A 283 13.75 -15.79 8.81
CA ARG A 283 14.92 -14.93 9.01
C ARG A 283 14.71 -13.62 8.27
N ILE A 284 14.87 -12.51 8.98
CA ILE A 284 14.96 -11.18 8.36
C ILE A 284 16.29 -11.12 7.59
N GLU A 285 16.21 -10.85 6.30
CA GLU A 285 17.35 -10.69 5.40
C GLU A 285 17.70 -9.22 5.17
N ALA A 286 16.68 -8.37 5.10
CA ALA A 286 16.80 -6.92 5.03
C ALA A 286 15.72 -6.24 5.87
N ARG A 287 16.02 -5.04 6.37
CA ARG A 287 15.07 -4.14 7.06
C ARG A 287 15.28 -2.74 6.52
N GLN A 288 14.21 -2.08 6.09
CA GLN A 288 14.23 -0.69 5.68
C GLN A 288 13.16 0.12 6.42
N GLU A 289 13.60 1.16 7.10
CA GLU A 289 12.75 2.13 7.78
C GLU A 289 12.39 3.28 6.83
N LEU A 290 11.10 3.53 6.63
CA LEU A 290 10.60 4.56 5.72
C LEU A 290 10.36 5.85 6.51
N ALA A 291 11.39 6.66 6.68
CA ALA A 291 11.24 8.02 7.20
C ALA A 291 10.46 8.89 6.18
N PRO A 292 9.45 9.68 6.58
CA PRO A 292 8.86 10.66 5.67
C PRO A 292 9.87 11.77 5.33
N LEU A 293 9.66 12.46 4.22
CA LEU A 293 10.39 13.70 3.91
C LEU A 293 9.84 14.86 4.74
N GLN A 294 8.53 14.89 4.96
CA GLN A 294 7.85 15.82 5.87
C GLN A 294 6.62 15.14 6.48
N TRP A 295 6.31 15.44 7.74
CA TRP A 295 5.05 15.04 8.35
C TRP A 295 3.94 16.04 7.99
N THR A 296 3.06 15.68 7.07
CA THR A 296 1.89 16.46 6.70
C THR A 296 0.75 16.21 7.70
N ALA A 297 0.44 17.20 8.55
CA ALA A 297 -0.73 17.15 9.41
C ALA A 297 -2.01 17.33 8.58
N LYS A 298 -2.99 16.42 8.73
CA LYS A 298 -4.28 16.50 8.01
C LYS A 298 -5.47 16.32 8.99
N PRO A 299 -6.59 17.04 8.81
CA PRO A 299 -7.80 16.82 9.61
C PRO A 299 -8.29 15.36 9.54
N ALA A 300 -8.81 14.82 10.64
CA ALA A 300 -9.47 13.52 10.65
C ALA A 300 -10.80 13.59 9.87
N ARG A 301 -11.18 12.49 9.20
CA ARG A 301 -12.36 12.48 8.30
C ARG A 301 -13.68 12.83 8.98
N HIS A 302 -13.82 12.49 10.26
CA HIS A 302 -15.08 12.63 11.03
C HIS A 302 -15.03 13.75 12.07
N GLU A 303 -13.87 14.35 12.30
CA GLU A 303 -13.68 15.40 13.30
C GLU A 303 -12.54 16.33 12.86
N SER A 304 -12.88 17.54 12.41
CA SER A 304 -11.91 18.51 11.88
C SER A 304 -10.97 19.08 12.93
N THR A 305 -11.31 18.96 14.22
CA THR A 305 -10.46 19.31 15.37
C THR A 305 -9.37 18.28 15.67
N LEU A 306 -9.49 17.04 15.18
CA LEU A 306 -8.44 16.02 15.31
C LEU A 306 -7.47 16.07 14.13
N VAL A 307 -6.18 15.96 14.43
CA VAL A 307 -5.11 15.84 13.45
C VAL A 307 -4.66 14.39 13.34
N THR A 308 -4.56 13.91 12.11
CA THR A 308 -4.02 12.60 11.75
C THR A 308 -2.90 12.78 10.74
N TYR A 309 -2.05 11.76 10.61
CA TYR A 309 -0.87 11.80 9.75
C TYR A 309 -0.96 10.68 8.69
N PRO A 310 -0.51 10.91 7.45
CA PRO A 310 -0.49 9.92 6.39
C PRO A 310 0.24 8.65 6.79
N SER A 311 -0.43 7.51 6.60
CA SER A 311 0.16 6.18 6.75
C SER A 311 0.73 5.69 5.42
N ALA A 312 1.67 4.75 5.45
CA ALA A 312 2.07 4.01 4.25
C ALA A 312 0.98 3.02 3.84
N LEU A 313 0.70 2.96 2.53
CA LEU A 313 -0.07 1.89 1.91
C LEU A 313 0.80 0.63 1.74
N PRO A 314 0.22 -0.57 1.60
CA PRO A 314 0.94 -1.80 1.29
C PRO A 314 1.89 -1.64 0.10
N PRO A 315 3.09 -2.24 0.13
CA PRO A 315 4.00 -2.24 -1.01
C PRO A 315 3.36 -2.94 -2.21
N ALA A 316 3.69 -2.45 -3.40
CA ALA A 316 3.38 -3.07 -4.69
C ALA A 316 4.67 -3.26 -5.49
N LEU A 317 4.70 -4.27 -6.36
CA LEU A 317 5.80 -4.47 -7.31
C LEU A 317 5.73 -3.45 -8.45
N TRP A 318 6.91 -3.05 -8.95
CA TRP A 318 7.12 -2.25 -10.14
C TRP A 318 8.39 -2.75 -10.83
N GLY A 319 8.26 -3.81 -11.64
CA GLY A 319 9.40 -4.58 -12.14
C GLY A 319 10.27 -5.10 -10.97
N PRO A 320 11.61 -4.93 -11.01
CA PRO A 320 12.52 -5.36 -9.94
C PRO A 320 12.44 -4.49 -8.67
N HIS A 321 11.53 -3.51 -8.62
CA HIS A 321 11.41 -2.57 -7.52
C HIS A 321 10.11 -2.77 -6.72
N LEU A 322 10.12 -2.33 -5.48
CA LEU A 322 8.94 -2.11 -4.66
C LEU A 322 8.63 -0.61 -4.64
N VAL A 323 7.37 -0.26 -4.91
CA VAL A 323 6.85 1.08 -4.63
C VAL A 323 5.99 1.07 -3.37
N VAL A 324 6.28 2.01 -2.47
CA VAL A 324 5.43 2.32 -1.31
C VAL A 324 4.94 3.76 -1.44
N VAL A 325 3.63 3.93 -1.35
CA VAL A 325 2.95 5.23 -1.45
C VAL A 325 2.28 5.52 -0.11
N THR A 326 2.31 6.76 0.37
CA THR A 326 1.54 7.18 1.55
C THR A 326 0.13 7.67 1.17
N GLU A 327 -0.76 7.83 2.14
CA GLU A 327 -2.10 8.42 1.93
C GLU A 327 -2.04 9.79 1.21
N ASP A 328 -0.98 10.57 1.40
CA ASP A 328 -0.76 11.89 0.79
C ASP A 328 0.12 11.88 -0.48
N LEU A 329 0.32 10.70 -1.06
CA LEU A 329 1.05 10.50 -2.32
C LEU A 329 2.55 10.87 -2.22
N GLN A 330 3.18 10.64 -1.07
CA GLN A 330 4.64 10.60 -0.94
C GLN A 330 5.14 9.24 -1.40
N GLY A 331 6.30 9.20 -2.06
CA GLY A 331 6.82 8.00 -2.71
C GLY A 331 8.11 7.48 -2.12
N PHE A 332 8.22 6.15 -2.06
CA PHE A 332 9.45 5.41 -1.84
C PHE A 332 9.58 4.34 -2.93
N VAL A 333 10.74 4.28 -3.57
CA VAL A 333 11.09 3.20 -4.51
C VAL A 333 12.29 2.46 -3.93
N LEU A 334 12.16 1.15 -3.79
CA LEU A 334 13.15 0.27 -3.20
C LEU A 334 13.49 -0.88 -4.14
N ASP A 335 14.69 -1.44 -4.03
CA ASP A 335 15.03 -2.73 -4.62
C ASP A 335 14.21 -3.86 -3.95
N ALA A 336 13.63 -4.77 -4.73
CA ALA A 336 12.77 -5.82 -4.18
C ALA A 336 13.55 -6.94 -3.44
N GLU A 337 14.80 -7.19 -3.81
CA GLU A 337 15.65 -8.26 -3.26
C GLU A 337 16.49 -7.82 -2.04
N THR A 338 16.68 -6.51 -1.84
CA THR A 338 17.55 -5.97 -0.78
C THR A 338 16.90 -4.88 0.07
N LEU A 339 15.74 -4.35 -0.33
CA LEU A 339 15.10 -3.16 0.25
C LEU A 339 15.99 -1.90 0.25
N ALA A 340 17.01 -1.85 -0.61
CA ALA A 340 17.82 -0.64 -0.79
C ALA A 340 16.95 0.48 -1.39
N VAL A 341 16.90 1.66 -0.75
CA VAL A 341 16.12 2.79 -1.24
C VAL A 341 16.79 3.42 -2.46
N HIS A 342 16.15 3.30 -3.62
CA HIS A 342 16.57 3.96 -4.86
C HIS A 342 16.10 5.40 -4.95
N ALA A 343 14.84 5.66 -4.61
CA ALA A 343 14.24 6.98 -4.72
C ALA A 343 13.28 7.29 -3.56
N ARG A 344 13.19 8.59 -3.24
CA ARG A 344 12.21 9.16 -2.31
C ARG A 344 11.64 10.41 -2.96
N TYR A 345 10.32 10.52 -2.99
CA TYR A 345 9.62 11.62 -3.65
C TYR A 345 8.69 12.32 -2.67
N PRO A 346 8.54 13.66 -2.74
CA PRO A 346 7.67 14.41 -1.85
C PRO A 346 6.19 14.04 -2.06
N ALA A 347 5.35 14.37 -1.08
CA ALA A 347 3.90 14.25 -1.17
C ALA A 347 3.37 15.10 -2.34
N LEU A 348 2.57 14.48 -3.21
CA LEU A 348 1.94 15.17 -4.35
C LEU A 348 0.62 15.87 -3.99
N SER A 349 0.10 15.70 -2.77
CA SER A 349 -1.10 16.43 -2.36
C SER A 349 -1.24 16.68 -0.86
N GLU A 350 -1.37 17.96 -0.51
CA GLU A 350 -1.71 18.40 0.85
C GLU A 350 -3.15 18.00 1.24
N SER A 351 -4.10 18.02 0.30
CA SER A 351 -5.53 17.78 0.58
C SER A 351 -5.99 16.33 0.37
N ARG A 352 -5.52 15.66 -0.69
CA ARG A 352 -6.03 14.33 -1.08
C ARG A 352 -5.65 13.25 -0.08
N ARG A 353 -6.47 12.20 -0.03
CA ARG A 353 -6.19 10.95 0.70
C ARG A 353 -6.57 9.74 -0.12
N VAL A 354 -5.59 8.91 -0.43
CA VAL A 354 -5.78 7.57 -0.99
C VAL A 354 -5.71 6.51 0.10
N GLY A 355 -6.27 5.32 -0.16
CA GLY A 355 -6.28 4.19 0.76
C GLY A 355 -5.94 2.87 0.09
N TRP A 356 -6.20 1.78 0.82
CA TRP A 356 -6.12 0.39 0.34
C TRP A 356 -4.72 -0.06 -0.09
N ARG A 357 -4.44 -0.12 -1.39
CA ARG A 357 -3.15 -0.47 -2.01
C ARG A 357 -3.02 0.28 -3.33
N ALA A 358 -1.79 0.60 -3.72
CA ALA A 358 -1.51 1.00 -5.10
C ALA A 358 -1.65 -0.24 -6.01
N SER A 359 -2.33 -0.08 -7.14
CA SER A 359 -2.39 -1.11 -8.19
C SER A 359 -1.46 -0.68 -9.32
N VAL A 360 -0.40 -1.44 -9.57
CA VAL A 360 0.74 -1.02 -10.39
C VAL A 360 0.91 -1.93 -11.60
N VAL A 361 0.91 -1.37 -12.81
CA VAL A 361 1.20 -2.13 -14.04
C VAL A 361 1.97 -1.23 -15.00
N GLY A 362 3.09 -1.72 -15.52
CA GLY A 362 4.07 -0.87 -16.22
C GLY A 362 4.51 0.30 -15.33
N ASP A 363 4.62 1.49 -15.91
CA ASP A 363 5.10 2.70 -15.22
C ASP A 363 3.98 3.56 -14.58
N ARG A 364 2.80 2.97 -14.35
CA ARG A 364 1.63 3.64 -13.76
C ARG A 364 1.13 2.95 -12.50
N ALA A 365 0.63 3.75 -11.57
CA ALA A 365 -0.12 3.28 -10.41
C ALA A 365 -1.53 3.90 -10.36
N ALA A 366 -2.54 3.07 -10.15
CA ALA A 366 -3.89 3.49 -9.80
C ALA A 366 -4.08 3.44 -8.27
N LEU A 367 -4.58 4.53 -7.69
CA LEU A 367 -4.83 4.65 -6.25
C LEU A 367 -6.25 5.16 -6.00
N VAL A 368 -6.97 4.55 -5.07
CA VAL A 368 -8.38 4.86 -4.80
C VAL A 368 -8.49 5.78 -3.59
N GLY A 369 -9.10 6.95 -3.81
CA GLY A 369 -9.45 7.93 -2.79
C GLY A 369 -10.83 7.67 -2.17
N HIS A 370 -11.41 8.70 -1.56
CA HIS A 370 -12.80 8.63 -1.07
C HIS A 370 -13.83 8.88 -2.19
N ASP A 371 -13.51 9.81 -3.09
CA ASP A 371 -14.39 10.36 -4.13
C ASP A 371 -13.68 10.49 -5.48
N GLU A 372 -12.49 9.90 -5.63
CA GLU A 372 -11.74 9.87 -6.89
C GLU A 372 -10.83 8.63 -7.01
N VAL A 373 -10.47 8.28 -8.24
CA VAL A 373 -9.31 7.42 -8.56
C VAL A 373 -8.21 8.30 -9.14
N ILE A 374 -7.00 8.16 -8.58
CA ILE A 374 -5.81 8.89 -9.01
C ILE A 374 -4.91 7.97 -9.82
N ILE A 375 -4.46 8.42 -10.99
CA ILE A 375 -3.44 7.79 -11.80
C ILE A 375 -2.13 8.55 -11.65
N LEU A 376 -1.09 7.84 -11.22
CA LEU A 376 0.25 8.33 -10.95
C LEU A 376 1.22 7.78 -12.00
N ASP A 377 1.99 8.67 -12.65
CA ASP A 377 3.19 8.33 -13.40
C ASP A 377 4.32 8.07 -12.40
N LEU A 378 4.82 6.82 -12.36
CA LEU A 378 5.85 6.38 -11.41
C LEU A 378 7.26 6.83 -11.80
N VAL A 379 7.53 7.00 -13.10
CA VAL A 379 8.84 7.42 -13.63
C VAL A 379 9.08 8.91 -13.35
N ARG A 380 8.04 9.74 -13.49
CA ARG A 380 8.12 11.19 -13.23
C ARG A 380 7.72 11.57 -11.81
N TRP A 381 7.14 10.64 -11.06
CA TRP A 381 6.43 10.87 -9.81
C TRP A 381 5.47 12.06 -9.92
N SER A 382 4.48 11.95 -10.81
CA SER A 382 3.53 13.03 -11.08
C SER A 382 2.11 12.51 -11.29
N LEU A 383 1.13 13.23 -10.76
CA LEU A 383 -0.28 12.93 -11.01
C LEU A 383 -0.59 13.13 -12.49
N GLU A 384 -0.91 12.04 -13.18
CA GLU A 384 -1.26 12.07 -14.61
C GLU A 384 -2.73 12.49 -14.77
N ARG A 385 -3.64 11.78 -14.09
CA ARG A 385 -5.09 11.98 -14.17
C ARG A 385 -5.76 11.70 -12.83
N ALA A 386 -6.95 12.26 -12.67
CA ALA A 386 -7.85 11.95 -11.56
C ALA A 386 -9.27 11.83 -12.10
N TYR A 387 -9.98 10.78 -11.70
CA TYR A 387 -11.33 10.45 -12.15
C TYR A 387 -12.30 10.52 -10.97
N PRO A 388 -13.32 11.40 -11.02
CA PRO A 388 -14.28 11.51 -9.93
C PRO A 388 -15.10 10.21 -9.83
N LEU A 389 -15.29 9.74 -8.61
CA LEU A 389 -16.19 8.65 -8.27
C LEU A 389 -17.50 9.23 -7.71
N PRO A 390 -18.65 8.54 -7.89
CA PRO A 390 -19.88 8.93 -7.22
C PRO A 390 -19.68 9.01 -5.70
N GLN A 391 -20.15 10.10 -5.10
CA GLN A 391 -20.23 10.21 -3.65
C GLN A 391 -21.36 9.31 -3.14
N LEU A 392 -21.01 8.40 -2.22
CA LEU A 392 -21.94 7.44 -1.63
C LEU A 392 -21.86 7.54 -0.08
N PRO A 393 -22.97 7.41 0.67
CA PRO A 393 -22.97 7.60 2.12
C PRO A 393 -22.06 6.60 2.84
N GLU A 394 -21.23 7.05 3.78
CA GLU A 394 -20.38 6.18 4.63
C GLU A 394 -19.36 5.29 3.87
N ASN A 395 -19.12 5.56 2.57
CA ASN A 395 -18.38 4.63 1.72
C ASN A 395 -16.86 4.76 1.71
N LEU A 396 -16.23 3.60 1.55
CA LEU A 396 -14.90 3.47 0.99
C LEU A 396 -15.00 2.65 -0.30
N TRP A 397 -14.79 3.31 -1.44
CA TRP A 397 -14.50 2.60 -2.69
C TRP A 397 -13.22 1.78 -2.49
N GLN A 398 -13.28 0.48 -2.77
CA GLN A 398 -12.15 -0.44 -2.61
C GLN A 398 -11.71 -0.99 -3.98
N PRO A 399 -10.41 -0.94 -4.33
CA PRO A 399 -9.88 -1.64 -5.49
C PRO A 399 -9.84 -3.15 -5.21
N VAL A 400 -10.40 -3.94 -6.13
CA VAL A 400 -10.41 -5.41 -6.03
C VAL A 400 -9.56 -6.11 -7.08
N GLY A 401 -9.21 -5.45 -8.19
CA GLY A 401 -8.29 -5.95 -9.21
C GLY A 401 -7.97 -4.86 -10.24
N THR A 402 -6.93 -5.03 -11.06
CA THR A 402 -6.53 -4.00 -12.05
C THR A 402 -5.84 -4.59 -13.27
N ASP A 403 -6.23 -4.12 -14.45
CA ASP A 403 -5.68 -4.50 -15.75
C ASP A 403 -5.39 -3.19 -16.51
N LEU A 404 -4.20 -2.58 -16.28
CA LEU A 404 -3.86 -1.32 -16.95
C LEU A 404 -3.54 -1.51 -18.44
N GLU A 405 -3.26 -2.74 -18.90
CA GLU A 405 -3.06 -3.02 -20.34
C GLU A 405 -4.37 -2.83 -21.12
N ARG A 406 -5.49 -3.28 -20.55
CA ARG A 406 -6.84 -3.00 -21.07
C ARG A 406 -7.42 -1.67 -20.57
N GLY A 407 -6.66 -0.93 -19.77
CA GLY A 407 -7.09 0.36 -19.20
C GLY A 407 -8.27 0.23 -18.24
N VAL A 408 -8.25 -0.74 -17.32
CA VAL A 408 -9.36 -1.09 -16.42
C VAL A 408 -8.94 -1.20 -14.94
N LEU A 409 -9.76 -0.63 -14.06
CA LEU A 409 -9.72 -0.84 -12.61
C LEU A 409 -11.08 -1.38 -12.13
N TRP A 410 -11.08 -2.49 -11.39
CA TRP A 410 -12.30 -3.00 -10.77
C TRP A 410 -12.44 -2.50 -9.34
N LEU A 411 -13.63 -1.98 -9.03
CA LEU A 411 -13.95 -1.30 -7.78
C LEU A 411 -15.16 -1.96 -7.13
N THR A 412 -15.15 -2.08 -5.81
CA THR A 412 -16.35 -2.41 -5.02
C THR A 412 -16.71 -1.26 -4.09
N ALA A 413 -18.00 -0.94 -3.97
CA ALA A 413 -18.51 0.03 -3.00
C ALA A 413 -19.12 -0.67 -1.78
N THR A 414 -18.71 -0.27 -0.57
CA THR A 414 -19.07 -0.94 0.68
C THR A 414 -20.55 -0.82 1.06
N SER A 415 -21.25 0.28 0.72
CA SER A 415 -22.63 0.48 1.17
C SER A 415 -23.70 -0.24 0.35
N ASN A 416 -23.40 -0.60 -0.90
CA ASN A 416 -24.35 -1.26 -1.80
C ASN A 416 -23.90 -2.67 -2.20
N GLY A 417 -22.68 -3.06 -1.80
CA GLY A 417 -22.13 -4.37 -2.12
C GLY A 417 -22.02 -4.62 -3.62
N CYS A 418 -21.79 -3.58 -4.42
CA CYS A 418 -21.73 -3.70 -5.88
C CYS A 418 -20.29 -3.64 -6.42
N LEU A 419 -20.04 -4.44 -7.45
CA LEU A 419 -18.85 -4.45 -8.29
C LEU A 419 -19.05 -3.54 -9.50
N TYR A 420 -18.04 -2.75 -9.80
CA TYR A 420 -17.99 -1.79 -10.91
C TYR A 420 -16.69 -1.94 -11.68
N GLN A 421 -16.70 -1.48 -12.92
CA GLN A 421 -15.53 -1.33 -13.78
C GLN A 421 -15.30 0.15 -14.07
N LEU A 422 -14.10 0.65 -13.84
CA LEU A 422 -13.68 2.00 -14.25
C LEU A 422 -12.75 1.88 -15.46
N SER A 423 -13.11 2.51 -16.58
CA SER A 423 -12.16 2.73 -17.68
C SER A 423 -11.16 3.80 -17.29
N LEU A 424 -9.88 3.46 -17.31
CA LEU A 424 -8.77 4.34 -16.97
C LEU A 424 -8.27 5.17 -18.16
N ASP A 425 -8.73 4.86 -19.37
CA ASP A 425 -8.53 5.72 -20.54
C ASP A 425 -9.57 6.82 -20.65
N GLN A 426 -10.85 6.48 -20.36
CA GLN A 426 -11.98 7.39 -20.50
C GLN A 426 -12.41 8.06 -19.19
N GLY A 427 -12.03 7.51 -18.04
CA GLY A 427 -12.52 7.95 -16.72
C GLY A 427 -13.97 7.56 -16.44
N THR A 428 -14.54 6.64 -17.21
CA THR A 428 -15.96 6.26 -17.15
C THR A 428 -16.16 5.06 -16.24
N LEU A 429 -16.98 5.24 -15.20
CA LEU A 429 -17.46 4.15 -14.35
C LEU A 429 -18.64 3.46 -15.06
N SER A 430 -18.65 2.13 -15.06
CA SER A 430 -19.73 1.32 -15.61
C SER A 430 -20.99 1.39 -14.73
N GLU A 431 -22.11 0.94 -15.27
CA GLU A 431 -23.20 0.40 -14.44
C GLU A 431 -22.68 -0.80 -13.59
N PRO A 432 -23.34 -1.15 -12.46
CA PRO A 432 -22.92 -2.29 -11.64
C PRO A 432 -22.86 -3.60 -12.45
N LEU A 433 -21.71 -4.28 -12.41
CA LEU A 433 -21.55 -5.61 -13.01
C LEU A 433 -22.25 -6.69 -12.17
N ARG A 434 -22.20 -6.55 -10.83
CA ARG A 434 -22.90 -7.42 -9.87
C ARG A 434 -23.17 -6.64 -8.58
N CYS A 435 -24.24 -6.96 -7.86
CA CYS A 435 -24.52 -6.46 -6.52
C CYS A 435 -24.76 -7.60 -5.51
N GLY A 436 -24.87 -7.26 -4.22
CA GLY A 436 -25.05 -8.25 -3.14
C GLY A 436 -23.76 -8.94 -2.71
N LEU A 437 -22.60 -8.29 -2.91
CA LEU A 437 -21.31 -8.72 -2.38
C LEU A 437 -21.15 -8.26 -0.93
N ALA A 438 -20.63 -9.11 -0.05
CA ALA A 438 -20.31 -8.76 1.34
C ALA A 438 -18.95 -8.04 1.43
N VAL A 439 -18.88 -6.86 0.80
CA VAL A 439 -17.67 -6.02 0.73
C VAL A 439 -17.30 -5.52 2.13
N GLY A 440 -16.10 -5.86 2.60
CA GLY A 440 -15.58 -5.40 3.90
C GLY A 440 -15.83 -6.34 5.09
N TRP A 441 -16.52 -7.48 4.91
CA TRP A 441 -16.59 -8.54 5.93
C TRP A 441 -15.42 -9.54 5.76
N PRO A 442 -14.90 -10.13 6.84
CA PRO A 442 -13.48 -9.97 7.13
C PRO A 442 -12.59 -10.88 6.28
N HIS A 443 -11.58 -10.26 5.67
CA HIS A 443 -10.37 -10.92 5.17
C HIS A 443 -10.57 -11.94 4.02
N SER A 444 -11.09 -11.49 2.87
CA SER A 444 -10.29 -11.41 1.62
C SER A 444 -11.17 -11.10 0.39
N THR A 445 -11.33 -9.83 0.05
CA THR A 445 -11.72 -9.43 -1.32
C THR A 445 -10.47 -9.23 -2.17
N GLU A 446 -9.70 -10.31 -2.36
CA GLU A 446 -8.56 -10.32 -3.27
C GLU A 446 -9.01 -10.84 -4.63
N GLY A 447 -9.13 -9.93 -5.59
CA GLY A 447 -9.37 -10.26 -6.99
C GLY A 447 -8.07 -10.34 -7.76
N TRP A 448 -7.93 -11.42 -8.53
CA TRP A 448 -6.95 -11.59 -9.56
C TRP A 448 -7.39 -10.86 -10.86
N PRO A 449 -6.51 -10.15 -11.60
CA PRO A 449 -5.13 -9.87 -11.28
C PRO A 449 -5.02 -8.90 -10.09
N VAL A 450 -4.45 -9.41 -9.00
CA VAL A 450 -3.64 -8.61 -8.10
C VAL A 450 -2.37 -8.34 -8.90
N SER A 451 -1.90 -7.10 -8.92
CA SER A 451 -0.81 -6.68 -9.80
C SER A 451 0.58 -7.17 -9.34
N ASN A 452 0.72 -8.50 -9.33
CA ASN A 452 1.95 -9.27 -9.10
C ASN A 452 2.35 -9.99 -10.40
N ALA A 453 1.90 -9.48 -11.56
CA ALA A 453 2.10 -10.10 -12.87
C ALA A 453 3.54 -9.87 -13.38
N GLU A 454 4.47 -10.60 -12.79
CA GLU A 454 5.59 -11.18 -13.54
C GLU A 454 5.37 -12.70 -13.54
N THR A 455 4.64 -13.19 -14.54
CA THR A 455 4.83 -14.56 -15.00
C THR A 455 6.23 -14.65 -15.64
N PRO A 456 6.98 -15.74 -15.41
CA PRO A 456 8.43 -15.82 -15.68
C PRO A 456 8.82 -15.91 -17.16
#